data_AF-A0A1U7SGC9-F1
#
_entry.id   AF-A0A1U7SGC9-F1
#
_cell.length_a   1.000
_cell.length_b   1.000
_cell.length_c   1.000
_cell.angle_alpha   90.00
_cell.angle_beta   90.00
_cell.angle_gamma   90.00
#
_symmetry.space_group_name_H-M   'P 1'
#
loop_
_entity.id
_entity.type
_entity.pdbx_description
1 polymer ?
#
loop_
_entity_poly.entity_id
_entity_poly.type
_entity_poly.pdbx_seq_one_letter_code
_entity_poly.pdbx_strand_id
1 'polypeptide(L)'
;MSFCPQGVSLPAAKERGQLVFLEGLKSCFEVLFKEEPPTGQPSPLQFIREGGSNLKALYEFVRTSLTPSESDSWKCPVLLVDDVSVLLSLGMRPVDVLDFIHYCRATVCSQLKGNVVVLVHSSENSDDTENELVVNALCHQSNLILWAEGLATGYCKDIHGQLKIIPRRPAELSTERDLPRTYQYKIQDRNVTFFARGMSAAVL
;
A
#
# COMPACT_ATOMS: atom_id res chain seq x y z
N MET A 1 -2.87 -19.46 5.20
CA MET A 1 -2.66 -18.67 6.43
C MET A 1 -3.85 -17.75 6.60
N SER A 2 -4.70 -18.06 7.57
CA SER A 2 -6.00 -17.42 7.79
C SER A 2 -5.82 -16.21 8.69
N PHE A 3 -5.59 -15.03 8.11
CA PHE A 3 -5.58 -13.78 8.86
C PHE A 3 -7.02 -13.32 9.09
N CYS A 4 -7.47 -13.34 10.36
CA CYS A 4 -8.69 -12.64 10.75
C CYS A 4 -8.67 -12.21 12.23
N PRO A 5 -8.21 -10.99 12.55
CA PRO A 5 -8.38 -10.44 13.90
C PRO A 5 -9.47 -9.36 14.03
N GLN A 6 -10.16 -8.92 12.95
CA GLN A 6 -11.09 -7.77 13.03
C GLN A 6 -12.51 -8.00 12.48
N GLY A 7 -13.02 -9.23 12.51
CA GLY A 7 -14.47 -9.49 12.30
C GLY A 7 -14.97 -9.45 10.85
N VAL A 8 -14.13 -9.14 9.86
CA VAL A 8 -14.44 -9.31 8.43
C VAL A 8 -13.64 -10.51 7.90
N SER A 9 -14.34 -11.62 7.63
CA SER A 9 -13.75 -12.78 6.96
C SER A 9 -13.35 -12.39 5.53
N LEU A 10 -12.06 -12.29 5.25
CA LEU A 10 -11.51 -12.03 3.91
C LEU A 10 -11.96 -13.08 2.88
N PRO A 11 -12.00 -14.39 3.21
CA PRO A 11 -12.60 -15.39 2.31
C PRO A 11 -14.05 -15.06 1.96
N ALA A 12 -14.87 -14.72 2.97
CA ALA A 12 -16.27 -14.39 2.72
C ALA A 12 -16.44 -13.07 1.94
N ALA A 13 -15.55 -12.09 2.13
CA ALA A 13 -15.53 -10.86 1.34
C ALA A 13 -15.15 -11.14 -0.13
N LYS A 14 -14.21 -12.06 -0.36
CA LYS A 14 -13.84 -12.53 -1.69
C LYS A 14 -15.00 -13.26 -2.37
N GLU A 15 -15.66 -14.17 -1.67
CA GLU A 15 -16.84 -14.91 -2.17
C GLU A 15 -18.01 -13.97 -2.52
N ARG A 16 -18.19 -12.88 -1.77
CA ARG A 16 -19.19 -11.85 -2.06
C ARG A 16 -18.78 -10.84 -3.14
N GLY A 17 -17.62 -11.00 -3.77
CA GLY A 17 -17.12 -10.06 -4.78
C GLY A 17 -16.71 -8.69 -4.22
N GLN A 18 -16.59 -8.56 -2.89
CA GLN A 18 -16.22 -7.30 -2.21
C GLN A 18 -14.70 -7.12 -2.08
N LEU A 19 -13.93 -8.18 -2.38
CA LEU A 19 -12.48 -8.19 -2.29
C LEU A 19 -11.88 -8.92 -3.49
N VAL A 20 -11.08 -8.20 -4.27
CA VAL A 20 -10.15 -8.78 -5.23
C VAL A 20 -8.77 -8.81 -4.59
N PHE A 21 -8.13 -9.98 -4.58
CA PHE A 21 -6.80 -10.16 -3.99
C PHE A 21 -5.85 -10.75 -5.02
N LEU A 22 -4.79 -10.01 -5.34
CA LEU A 22 -3.68 -10.47 -6.16
C LEU A 22 -2.54 -10.91 -5.24
N GLU A 23 -2.30 -12.22 -5.20
CA GLU A 23 -1.14 -12.78 -4.50
C GLU A 23 0.13 -12.54 -5.35
N GLY A 24 0.71 -11.35 -5.23
CA GLY A 24 1.84 -10.90 -6.05
C GLY A 24 3.01 -11.89 -6.02
N LEU A 25 3.53 -12.22 -4.84
CA LEU A 25 4.66 -13.15 -4.70
C LEU A 25 4.37 -14.54 -5.29
N LYS A 26 3.22 -15.14 -4.99
CA LYS A 26 2.82 -16.43 -5.55
C LYS A 26 2.73 -16.37 -7.08
N SER A 27 2.11 -15.32 -7.60
CA SER A 27 1.96 -15.10 -9.03
C SER A 27 3.32 -14.86 -9.71
N CYS A 28 4.27 -14.18 -9.05
CA CYS A 28 5.65 -14.05 -9.52
C CYS A 28 6.30 -15.43 -9.68
N PHE A 29 6.21 -16.29 -8.66
CA PHE A 29 6.74 -17.65 -8.73
C PHE A 29 6.12 -18.45 -9.88
N GLU A 30 4.81 -18.34 -10.09
CA GLU A 30 4.16 -19.02 -11.20
C GLU A 30 4.65 -18.53 -12.57
N VAL A 31 4.81 -17.21 -12.75
CA VAL A 31 5.32 -16.63 -14.01
C VAL A 31 6.79 -16.99 -14.27
N LEU A 32 7.61 -17.05 -13.23
CA LEU A 32 9.04 -17.38 -13.33
C LEU A 32 9.27 -18.87 -13.61
N PHE A 33 8.51 -19.75 -12.96
CA PHE A 33 8.82 -21.18 -12.92
C PHE A 33 7.81 -22.08 -13.65
N LYS A 34 6.65 -21.59 -14.10
CA LYS A 34 5.71 -22.37 -14.92
C LYS A 34 5.82 -21.97 -16.39
N GLU A 35 5.79 -22.97 -17.28
CA GLU A 35 6.01 -22.77 -18.72
C GLU A 35 4.81 -22.12 -19.43
N GLU A 36 3.57 -22.31 -18.95
CA GLU A 36 2.37 -21.76 -19.61
C GLU A 36 1.31 -21.19 -18.64
N PRO A 37 0.70 -20.03 -18.95
CA PRO A 37 -0.50 -19.57 -18.28
C PRO A 37 -1.70 -20.44 -18.70
N PRO A 38 -2.52 -20.95 -17.76
CA PRO A 38 -3.58 -21.91 -18.05
C PRO A 38 -4.76 -21.38 -18.90
N THR A 39 -4.84 -20.08 -19.16
CA THR A 39 -6.06 -19.42 -19.67
C THR A 39 -5.87 -18.51 -20.89
N GLY A 40 -4.66 -18.40 -21.48
CA GLY A 40 -4.42 -17.53 -22.63
C GLY A 40 -4.62 -16.02 -22.36
N GLN A 41 -4.95 -15.63 -21.12
CA GLN A 41 -4.99 -14.24 -20.70
C GLN A 41 -3.59 -13.79 -20.23
N PRO A 42 -3.17 -12.56 -20.57
CA PRO A 42 -1.89 -12.02 -20.13
C PRO A 42 -1.84 -11.93 -18.60
N SER A 43 -0.77 -12.45 -18.02
CA SER A 43 -0.55 -12.35 -16.56
C SER A 43 -0.37 -10.87 -16.17
N PRO A 44 -0.97 -10.41 -15.05
CA PRO A 44 -0.71 -9.07 -14.53
C PRO A 44 0.79 -8.80 -14.29
N LEU A 45 1.58 -9.86 -14.08
CA LEU A 45 3.01 -9.83 -13.82
C LEU A 45 3.85 -10.28 -15.02
N GLN A 46 3.32 -10.21 -16.25
CA GLN A 46 4.06 -10.59 -17.46
C GLN A 46 5.37 -9.82 -17.66
N PHE A 47 5.47 -8.61 -17.10
CA PHE A 47 6.67 -7.77 -17.16
C PHE A 47 7.92 -8.45 -16.60
N ILE A 48 7.75 -9.44 -15.71
CA ILE A 48 8.84 -10.23 -15.14
C ILE A 48 9.54 -11.07 -16.23
N ARG A 49 8.80 -11.57 -17.23
CA ARG A 49 9.35 -12.35 -18.36
C ARG A 49 9.79 -11.47 -19.52
N GLU A 50 9.08 -10.36 -19.76
CA GLU A 50 9.29 -9.46 -20.90
C GLU A 50 10.44 -8.46 -20.69
N GLY A 51 11.25 -8.61 -19.64
CA GLY A 51 12.39 -7.74 -19.37
C GLY A 51 12.01 -6.34 -18.88
N GLY A 52 10.88 -6.19 -18.18
CA GLY A 52 10.57 -4.99 -17.39
C GLY A 52 10.18 -3.74 -18.17
N SER A 53 9.55 -3.86 -19.35
CA SER A 53 9.28 -2.67 -20.19
C SER A 53 8.32 -1.65 -19.58
N ASN A 54 7.30 -2.09 -18.82
CA ASN A 54 6.35 -1.24 -18.07
C ASN A 54 5.39 -2.10 -17.21
N LEU A 55 4.60 -1.44 -16.36
CA LEU A 55 3.60 -2.05 -15.48
C LEU A 55 2.16 -1.99 -16.05
N LYS A 56 2.00 -1.88 -17.38
CA LYS A 56 0.68 -1.71 -17.99
C LYS A 56 -0.25 -2.90 -17.74
N ALA A 57 0.24 -4.14 -17.86
CA ALA A 57 -0.58 -5.32 -17.62
C ALA A 57 -1.10 -5.37 -16.18
N LEU A 58 -0.27 -4.98 -15.20
CA LEU A 58 -0.68 -4.87 -13.80
C LEU A 58 -1.74 -3.77 -13.61
N TYR A 59 -1.56 -2.62 -14.26
CA TYR A 59 -2.56 -1.55 -14.24
C TYR A 59 -3.88 -1.99 -14.90
N GLU A 60 -3.84 -2.68 -16.03
CA GLU A 60 -5.04 -3.19 -16.71
C GLU A 60 -5.80 -4.20 -15.84
N PHE A 61 -5.07 -5.05 -15.10
CA PHE A 61 -5.67 -5.91 -14.09
C PHE A 61 -6.39 -5.11 -13.00
N VAL A 62 -5.78 -4.07 -12.45
CA VAL A 62 -6.41 -3.18 -11.46
C VAL A 62 -7.66 -2.52 -12.06
N ARG A 63 -7.54 -1.93 -13.26
CA ARG A 63 -8.65 -1.25 -13.93
C ARG A 63 -9.83 -2.18 -14.18
N THR A 64 -9.57 -3.39 -14.67
CA THR A 64 -10.61 -4.39 -14.96
C THR A 64 -11.26 -4.88 -13.67
N SER A 65 -10.48 -5.12 -12.62
CA SER A 65 -10.97 -5.55 -11.30
C SER A 65 -11.83 -4.51 -10.59
N LEU A 66 -11.63 -3.23 -10.91
CA LEU A 66 -12.36 -2.10 -10.34
C LEU A 66 -13.47 -1.58 -11.25
N THR A 67 -13.70 -2.18 -12.42
CA THR A 67 -14.82 -1.84 -13.27
C THR A 67 -16.08 -2.48 -12.68
N PRO A 68 -17.08 -1.69 -12.23
CA PRO A 68 -18.28 -2.25 -11.61
C PRO A 68 -19.03 -3.11 -12.64
N SER A 69 -19.44 -4.32 -12.22
CA SER A 69 -20.41 -5.10 -12.99
C SER A 69 -21.79 -4.45 -12.83
N GLU A 70 -22.73 -4.66 -13.77
CA GLU A 70 -24.08 -4.07 -13.68
C GLU A 70 -24.85 -4.43 -12.39
N SER A 71 -24.41 -5.48 -11.69
CA SER A 71 -24.94 -5.96 -10.40
C SER A 71 -24.29 -5.36 -9.15
N ASP A 72 -23.20 -4.61 -9.29
CA ASP A 72 -22.35 -4.24 -8.16
C ASP A 72 -22.77 -2.91 -7.52
N SER A 73 -23.07 -2.94 -6.22
CA SER A 73 -23.61 -1.81 -5.48
C SER A 73 -22.56 -0.94 -4.76
N TRP A 74 -21.27 -1.21 -4.95
CA TRP A 74 -20.21 -0.54 -4.19
C TRP A 74 -19.83 0.82 -4.83
N LYS A 75 -19.84 1.88 -4.02
CA LYS A 75 -19.80 3.28 -4.52
C LYS A 75 -18.39 3.88 -4.61
N CYS A 76 -17.42 3.34 -3.88
CA CYS A 76 -16.06 3.88 -3.77
C CYS A 76 -15.05 2.75 -3.50
N PRO A 77 -14.23 2.33 -4.48
CA PRO A 77 -13.23 1.29 -4.26
C PRO A 77 -12.07 1.77 -3.39
N VAL A 78 -11.39 0.82 -2.77
CA VAL A 78 -10.09 1.04 -2.12
C VAL A 78 -9.07 0.11 -2.76
N LEU A 79 -8.02 0.69 -3.34
CA LEU A 79 -6.86 -0.05 -3.83
C LEU A 79 -5.78 -0.04 -2.74
N LEU A 80 -5.42 -1.23 -2.25
CA LEU A 80 -4.30 -1.43 -1.34
C LEU A 80 -3.13 -2.03 -2.12
N VAL A 81 -1.99 -1.33 -2.14
CA VAL A 81 -0.74 -1.82 -2.71
C VAL A 81 0.21 -2.10 -1.56
N ASP A 82 0.36 -3.38 -1.24
CA ASP A 82 1.29 -3.85 -0.21
C ASP A 82 2.71 -3.91 -0.78
N ASP A 83 3.59 -3.11 -0.17
CA ASP A 83 4.98 -2.86 -0.53
C ASP A 83 5.30 -2.69 -2.02
N VAL A 84 5.19 -1.45 -2.51
CA VAL A 84 5.51 -1.12 -3.91
C VAL A 84 7.01 -1.21 -4.22
N SER A 85 7.88 -1.15 -3.21
CA SER A 85 9.34 -1.16 -3.39
C SER A 85 9.85 -2.49 -3.95
N VAL A 86 9.12 -3.59 -3.71
CA VAL A 86 9.39 -4.92 -4.28
C VAL A 86 9.44 -4.88 -5.82
N LEU A 87 8.70 -3.97 -6.46
CA LEU A 87 8.73 -3.83 -7.92
C LEU A 87 10.11 -3.38 -8.43
N LEU A 88 10.84 -2.57 -7.66
CA LEU A 88 12.22 -2.19 -7.97
C LEU A 88 13.13 -3.42 -7.92
N SER A 89 12.98 -4.28 -6.91
CA SER A 89 13.71 -5.55 -6.80
C SER A 89 13.39 -6.54 -7.94
N LEU A 90 12.24 -6.39 -8.60
CA LEU A 90 11.87 -7.15 -9.80
C LEU A 90 12.40 -6.54 -11.10
N GLY A 91 13.24 -5.49 -11.03
CA GLY A 91 13.90 -4.87 -12.17
C GLY A 91 13.13 -3.72 -12.81
N MET A 92 12.04 -3.25 -12.19
CA MET A 92 11.32 -2.07 -12.67
C MET A 92 12.05 -0.80 -12.28
N ARG A 93 12.08 0.20 -13.18
CA ARG A 93 12.70 1.48 -12.86
C ARG A 93 11.75 2.31 -11.98
N PRO A 94 12.26 3.26 -11.18
CA PRO A 94 11.42 4.17 -10.39
C PRO A 94 10.32 4.85 -11.20
N VAL A 95 10.62 5.27 -12.43
CA VAL A 95 9.63 5.92 -13.31
C VAL A 95 8.47 4.99 -13.66
N ASP A 96 8.75 3.71 -13.95
CA ASP A 96 7.70 2.74 -14.30
C ASP A 96 6.76 2.48 -13.12
N VAL A 97 7.31 2.46 -11.89
CA VAL A 97 6.57 2.34 -10.63
C VAL A 97 5.71 3.58 -10.37
N LEU A 98 6.28 4.78 -10.56
CA LEU A 98 5.56 6.03 -10.37
C LEU A 98 4.44 6.23 -11.39
N ASP A 99 4.67 5.84 -12.65
CA ASP A 99 3.64 5.82 -13.69
C ASP A 99 2.49 4.89 -13.31
N PHE A 100 2.79 3.67 -12.85
CA PHE A 100 1.77 2.74 -12.37
C PHE A 100 0.91 3.33 -11.26
N ILE A 101 1.53 3.90 -10.21
CA ILE A 101 0.78 4.54 -9.12
C ILE A 101 -0.01 5.75 -9.62
N HIS A 102 0.55 6.55 -10.52
CA HIS A 102 -0.14 7.68 -11.13
C HIS A 102 -1.42 7.25 -11.85
N TYR A 103 -1.33 6.24 -12.74
CA TYR A 103 -2.49 5.70 -13.45
C TYR A 103 -3.52 5.12 -12.50
N CYS A 104 -3.09 4.39 -11.46
CA CYS A 104 -3.99 3.88 -10.43
C CYS A 104 -4.73 5.03 -9.71
N ARG A 105 -4.03 6.09 -9.31
CA ARG A 105 -4.65 7.27 -8.67
C ARG A 105 -5.61 7.99 -9.62
N ALA A 106 -5.25 8.16 -10.88
CA ALA A 106 -6.10 8.80 -11.87
C ALA A 106 -7.43 8.04 -12.05
N THR A 107 -7.37 6.71 -12.11
CA THR A 107 -8.58 5.87 -12.24
C THR A 107 -9.36 5.81 -10.94
N VAL A 108 -8.72 5.45 -9.83
CA VAL A 108 -9.40 5.20 -8.54
C VAL A 108 -9.89 6.50 -7.91
N CYS A 109 -9.03 7.50 -7.74
CA CYS A 109 -9.39 8.73 -7.04
C CYS A 109 -10.24 9.66 -7.90
N SER A 110 -9.87 9.85 -9.18
CA SER A 110 -10.56 10.83 -10.02
C SER A 110 -11.84 10.30 -10.65
N GLN A 111 -11.81 9.07 -11.21
CA GLN A 111 -12.97 8.49 -11.92
C GLN A 111 -13.92 7.78 -10.95
N LEU A 112 -13.38 6.89 -10.09
CA LEU A 112 -14.20 6.04 -9.21
C LEU A 112 -14.46 6.63 -7.82
N LYS A 113 -13.94 7.83 -7.53
CA LYS A 113 -14.06 8.51 -6.22
C LYS A 113 -13.64 7.62 -5.04
N GLY A 114 -12.70 6.71 -5.29
CA GLY A 114 -12.13 5.78 -4.34
C GLY A 114 -10.85 6.31 -3.69
N ASN A 115 -10.15 5.42 -2.98
CA ASN A 115 -8.87 5.73 -2.34
C ASN A 115 -7.79 4.74 -2.76
N VAL A 116 -6.56 5.24 -2.87
CA VAL A 116 -5.36 4.40 -3.07
C VAL A 116 -4.50 4.52 -1.82
N VAL A 117 -4.13 3.38 -1.25
CA VAL A 117 -3.18 3.28 -0.13
C VAL A 117 -2.00 2.46 -0.62
N VAL A 118 -0.80 3.03 -0.48
CA VAL A 118 0.44 2.41 -0.93
C VAL A 118 1.36 2.31 0.28
N LEU A 119 1.88 1.12 0.53
CA LEU A 119 2.99 0.91 1.45
C LEU A 119 4.31 1.01 0.67
N VAL A 120 5.26 1.75 1.22
CA VAL A 120 6.64 1.83 0.72
C VAL A 120 7.58 1.78 1.92
N HIS A 121 8.66 1.02 1.81
CA HIS A 121 9.69 0.98 2.83
C HIS A 121 10.68 2.14 2.62
N SER A 122 10.93 2.90 3.69
CA SER A 122 12.00 3.88 3.74
C SER A 122 13.06 3.39 4.73
N SER A 123 14.31 3.41 4.31
CA SER A 123 15.47 3.02 5.12
C SER A 123 16.42 4.20 5.20
N GLU A 124 16.64 4.72 6.41
CA GLU A 124 17.49 5.90 6.65
C GLU A 124 18.99 5.66 6.35
N ASN A 125 19.41 4.41 6.18
CA ASN A 125 20.80 3.99 6.00
C ASN A 125 21.04 3.27 4.66
N SER A 126 20.20 3.53 3.65
CA SER A 126 20.26 2.81 2.38
C SER A 126 20.81 3.71 1.29
N ASP A 127 21.90 3.30 0.63
CA ASP A 127 22.39 3.94 -0.61
C ASP A 127 21.48 3.66 -1.82
N ASP A 128 20.24 3.22 -1.58
CA ASP A 128 19.25 2.90 -2.61
C ASP A 128 18.56 4.18 -3.10
N THR A 129 19.28 4.90 -3.96
CA THR A 129 18.79 6.12 -4.60
C THR A 129 17.50 5.93 -5.41
N GLU A 130 17.26 4.72 -5.93
CA GLU A 130 16.06 4.40 -6.70
C GLU A 130 14.83 4.33 -5.79
N ASN A 131 14.94 3.63 -4.65
CA ASN A 131 13.88 3.59 -3.66
C ASN A 131 13.63 4.95 -3.02
N GLU A 132 14.69 5.72 -2.71
CA GLU A 132 14.54 7.09 -2.20
C GLU A 132 13.75 7.98 -3.16
N LEU A 133 13.99 7.87 -4.47
CA LEU A 133 13.24 8.59 -5.48
C LEU A 133 11.75 8.24 -5.45
N VAL A 134 11.42 6.95 -5.35
CA VAL A 134 10.02 6.49 -5.23
C VAL A 134 9.37 7.00 -3.95
N VAL A 135 10.02 6.84 -2.80
CA VAL A 135 9.52 7.32 -1.49
C VAL A 135 9.23 8.82 -1.55
N ASN A 136 10.19 9.62 -2.03
CA ASN A 136 10.05 11.06 -2.11
C ASN A 136 8.90 11.46 -3.03
N ALA A 137 8.83 10.88 -4.23
CA ALA A 137 7.76 11.18 -5.18
C ALA A 137 6.37 10.80 -4.64
N LEU A 138 6.22 9.64 -3.99
CA LEU A 138 4.97 9.21 -3.36
C LEU A 138 4.57 10.13 -2.21
N CYS A 139 5.52 10.56 -1.37
CA CYS A 139 5.30 11.55 -0.31
C CYS A 139 4.79 12.88 -0.88
N HIS A 140 5.35 13.35 -1.99
CA HIS A 140 4.91 14.57 -2.65
C HIS A 140 3.48 14.47 -3.22
N GLN A 141 3.11 13.30 -3.76
CA GLN A 141 1.81 13.06 -4.38
C GLN A 141 0.70 12.71 -3.38
N SER A 142 1.05 12.31 -2.16
CA SER A 142 0.12 11.84 -1.14
C SER A 142 -0.67 12.97 -0.49
N ASN A 143 -1.94 12.70 -0.17
CA ASN A 143 -2.80 13.61 0.60
C ASN A 143 -2.66 13.42 2.11
N LEU A 144 -2.22 12.23 2.52
CA LEU A 144 -2.00 11.83 3.91
C LEU A 144 -0.85 10.84 3.93
N ILE A 145 0.11 11.05 4.83
CA ILE A 145 1.24 10.13 5.04
C ILE A 145 1.10 9.54 6.44
N LEU A 146 1.20 8.20 6.50
CA LEU A 146 1.27 7.43 7.73
C LEU A 146 2.70 6.89 7.84
N TRP A 147 3.52 7.53 8.68
CA TRP A 147 4.93 7.20 8.83
C TRP A 147 5.15 6.40 10.11
N ALA A 148 5.36 5.10 9.96
CA ALA A 148 5.65 4.20 11.07
C ALA A 148 7.17 4.06 11.23
N GLU A 149 7.67 4.31 12.44
CA GLU A 149 9.09 4.20 12.76
C GLU A 149 9.31 3.60 14.16
N GLY A 150 10.51 3.07 14.39
CA GLY A 150 10.95 2.63 15.71
C GLY A 150 11.11 3.80 16.68
N LEU A 151 11.26 3.50 17.97
CA LEU A 151 11.56 4.51 18.97
C LEU A 151 13.03 4.94 18.87
N ALA A 152 13.28 6.25 18.86
CA ALA A 152 14.64 6.80 18.86
C ALA A 152 15.47 6.38 20.10
N THR A 153 14.80 6.03 21.20
CA THR A 153 15.43 5.57 22.45
C THR A 153 15.77 4.07 22.44
N GLY A 154 15.45 3.35 21.36
CA GLY A 154 15.60 1.90 21.27
C GLY A 154 14.39 1.14 21.80
N TYR A 155 14.60 -0.12 22.19
CA TYR A 155 13.53 -1.05 22.54
C TYR A 155 12.80 -0.69 23.84
N CYS A 156 11.47 -0.77 23.82
CA CYS A 156 10.63 -0.70 25.01
C CYS A 156 9.67 -1.90 25.02
N LYS A 157 9.51 -2.56 26.18
CA LYS A 157 8.60 -3.70 26.34
C LYS A 157 7.14 -3.33 26.08
N ASP A 158 6.76 -2.10 26.37
CA ASP A 158 5.38 -1.64 26.33
C ASP A 158 5.05 -0.75 25.14
N ILE A 159 6.06 -0.32 24.38
CA ILE A 159 5.89 0.55 23.22
C ILE A 159 6.75 0.01 22.08
N HIS A 160 6.11 -0.42 21.00
CA HIS A 160 6.80 -1.07 19.87
C HIS A 160 7.28 -0.09 18.81
N GLY A 161 6.69 1.11 18.76
CA GLY A 161 7.10 2.16 17.84
C GLY A 161 6.23 3.40 17.93
N GLN A 162 6.39 4.28 16.95
CA GLN A 162 5.57 5.47 16.78
C GLN A 162 5.06 5.63 15.35
N LEU A 163 3.90 6.24 15.23
CA LEU A 163 3.21 6.54 13.98
C LEU A 163 3.03 8.06 13.89
N LYS A 164 3.64 8.69 12.89
CA LYS A 164 3.38 10.09 12.53
C LYS A 164 2.29 10.11 11.46
N ILE A 165 1.25 10.89 11.69
CA ILE A 165 0.18 11.17 10.75
C ILE A 165 0.42 12.58 10.21
N ILE A 166 0.72 12.69 8.92
CA ILE A 166 1.12 13.95 8.27
C ILE A 166 0.11 14.27 7.17
N PRO A 167 -0.87 15.17 7.43
CA PRO A 167 -1.77 15.67 6.40
C PRO A 167 -1.01 16.53 5.39
N ARG A 168 -1.29 16.36 4.11
CA ARG A 168 -0.73 17.16 3.02
C ARG A 168 -1.86 17.98 2.39
N ARG A 169 -2.26 19.04 3.07
CA ARG A 169 -3.13 20.09 2.53
C ARG A 169 -2.35 21.41 2.40
N PRO A 170 -2.68 22.27 1.42
CA PRO A 170 -2.12 23.62 1.36
C PRO A 170 -2.37 24.36 2.67
N ALA A 171 -1.33 25.01 3.21
CA ALA A 171 -1.37 25.72 4.50
C ALA A 171 -2.47 26.79 4.55
N GLU A 172 -2.86 27.35 3.41
CA GLU A 172 -3.88 28.40 3.27
C GLU A 172 -5.31 27.96 3.65
N LEU A 173 -5.57 26.65 3.78
CA LEU A 173 -6.87 26.10 4.17
C LEU A 173 -6.81 25.28 5.48
N SER A 174 -5.69 25.37 6.21
CA SER A 174 -5.40 24.48 7.33
C SER A 174 -6.13 24.87 8.63
N THR A 175 -6.76 23.87 9.26
CA THR A 175 -7.27 23.93 10.63
C THR A 175 -6.32 23.20 11.59
N GLU A 176 -6.49 23.29 12.92
CA GLU A 176 -5.69 22.49 13.88
C GLU A 176 -5.70 20.96 13.62
N ARG A 177 -6.67 20.47 12.82
CA ARG A 177 -6.74 19.07 12.39
C ARG A 177 -5.71 18.71 11.31
N ASP A 178 -5.10 19.70 10.67
CA ASP A 178 -4.13 19.52 9.59
C ASP A 178 -2.67 19.55 10.10
N LEU A 179 -2.45 19.70 11.41
CA LEU A 179 -1.13 19.59 12.03
C LEU A 179 -0.66 18.14 12.07
N PRO A 180 0.63 17.86 11.81
CA PRO A 180 1.21 16.54 12.02
C PRO A 180 1.00 16.05 13.46
N ARG A 181 0.59 14.79 13.62
CA ARG A 181 0.36 14.17 14.93
C ARG A 181 1.19 12.93 15.09
N THR A 182 1.80 12.75 16.26
CA THR A 182 2.61 11.57 16.58
C THR A 182 1.95 10.76 17.67
N TYR A 183 1.73 9.48 17.40
CA TYR A 183 1.20 8.51 18.35
C TYR A 183 2.24 7.43 18.59
N GLN A 184 2.32 6.93 19.83
CA GLN A 184 3.04 5.71 20.15
C GLN A 184 2.10 4.53 20.02
N TYR A 185 2.60 3.37 19.58
CA TYR A 185 1.76 2.18 19.44
C TYR A 185 2.34 0.96 20.16
N LYS A 186 1.43 0.13 20.67
CA LYS A 186 1.71 -1.20 21.20
C LYS A 186 0.92 -2.21 20.38
N ILE A 187 1.65 -3.06 19.69
CA ILE A 187 1.10 -4.24 19.00
C ILE A 187 0.77 -5.30 20.04
N GLN A 188 -0.43 -5.86 19.98
CA GLN A 188 -0.86 -7.03 20.73
C GLN A 188 -1.21 -8.14 19.73
N ASP A 189 -1.47 -9.35 20.20
CA ASP A 189 -1.71 -10.51 19.34
C ASP A 189 -2.79 -10.30 18.27
N ARG A 190 -3.80 -9.45 18.54
CA ARG A 190 -4.96 -9.23 17.65
C ARG A 190 -5.32 -7.77 17.41
N ASN A 191 -4.62 -6.83 18.03
CA ASN A 191 -4.95 -5.42 17.93
C ASN A 191 -3.68 -4.56 17.99
N VAL A 192 -3.86 -3.28 17.69
CA VAL A 192 -2.83 -2.27 17.92
C VAL A 192 -3.49 -1.16 18.73
N THR A 193 -2.89 -0.82 19.87
CA THR A 193 -3.33 0.30 20.71
C THR A 193 -2.43 1.50 20.47
N PHE A 194 -3.04 2.68 20.27
CA PHE A 194 -2.34 3.93 20.03
C PHE A 194 -2.49 4.88 21.23
N PHE A 195 -1.41 5.58 21.56
CA PHE A 195 -1.33 6.50 22.70
C PHE A 195 -0.72 7.82 22.25
N ALA A 196 -1.20 8.94 22.80
CA ALA A 196 -0.49 10.20 22.66
C ALA A 196 0.88 10.09 23.34
N ARG A 197 1.89 10.78 22.80
CA ARG A 197 3.23 10.78 23.39
C ARG A 197 3.17 11.27 24.84
N GLY A 198 3.74 10.50 25.76
CA GLY A 198 3.74 10.80 27.20
C GLY A 198 2.56 10.24 28.00
N MET A 199 1.60 9.57 27.35
CA MET A 199 0.41 8.97 28.01
C MET A 199 0.48 7.43 28.07
N SER A 200 1.66 6.84 27.85
CA SER A 200 1.85 5.39 27.97
C SER A 200 1.90 4.98 29.45
N ALA A 201 1.33 3.83 29.80
CA ALA A 201 1.36 3.27 31.17
C ALA A 201 2.78 2.96 31.67
N ALA A 202 3.80 2.97 30.81
CA ALA A 202 5.21 2.85 31.22
C ALA A 202 5.82 4.19 31.70
N VAL A 203 5.12 5.30 31.51
CA VAL A 203 5.54 6.68 31.86
C VAL A 203 4.67 7.26 33.00
N LEU A 204 3.57 6.59 33.36
CA LEU A 204 2.67 6.91 34.47
C LEU A 204 2.91 5.96 35.65
#